data_AF-A0A524LS02-F1
#
_entry.id   AF-A0A524LS02-F1
#
_cell.length_a   1.000
_cell.length_b   1.000
_cell.length_c   1.000
_cell.angle_alpha   90.00
_cell.angle_beta   90.00
_cell.angle_gamma   90.00
#
_symmetry.space_group_name_H-M   'P 1'
#
loop_
_entity.id
_entity.type
_entity.pdbx_description
1 polymer ?
#
loop_
_entity_poly.entity_id
_entity_poly.type
_entity_poly.pdbx_seq_one_letter_code
_entity_poly.pdbx_strand_id
1 'polypeptide(L)'
;NSIPGLDLKEMYRIKGDSFCCGAGGGVKAQFPDMAMFASKERLKEATATGADILMTSCPFCVTNFNDGIKALKKEEDATGNDLSEQGSKLVVVELLELLDELL
;
A
#
# COMPACT_ATOMS: atom_id res chain seq x y z
N ASN A 1 -2.14 -7.19 20.69
CA ASN A 1 -0.89 -6.80 20.00
C ASN A 1 0.27 -7.53 20.64
N SER A 2 0.77 -8.56 19.96
CA SER A 2 1.65 -9.61 20.53
C SER A 2 3.13 -9.46 20.18
N ILE A 3 3.49 -8.39 19.46
CA ILE A 3 4.88 -8.09 19.05
C ILE A 3 5.28 -6.78 19.72
N PRO A 4 6.22 -6.79 20.68
CA PRO A 4 6.71 -5.57 21.33
C PRO A 4 7.28 -4.58 20.31
N GLY A 5 6.94 -3.29 20.46
CA GLY A 5 7.43 -2.22 19.57
C GLY A 5 6.61 -2.01 18.29
N LEU A 6 5.62 -2.87 18.00
CA LEU A 6 4.74 -2.70 16.85
C LEU A 6 3.39 -2.09 17.27
N ASP A 7 3.06 -0.95 16.67
CA ASP A 7 1.74 -0.30 16.80
C ASP A 7 0.89 -0.60 15.57
N LEU A 8 -0.02 -1.57 15.69
CA LEU A 8 -0.91 -1.95 14.61
C LEU A 8 -2.06 -0.94 14.51
N LYS A 9 -2.14 -0.24 13.37
CA LYS A 9 -3.21 0.68 13.05
C LYS A 9 -4.24 0.02 12.14
N GLU A 10 -5.52 0.14 12.49
CA GLU A 10 -6.63 -0.30 11.65
C GLU A 10 -7.03 0.84 10.70
N MET A 11 -7.21 0.53 9.41
CA MET A 11 -7.73 1.47 8.41
C MET A 11 -9.22 1.73 8.62
N TYR A 12 -9.76 2.83 8.09
CA TYR A 12 -11.18 3.18 8.32
C TYR A 12 -12.16 2.24 7.61
N ARG A 13 -11.77 1.61 6.49
CA ARG A 13 -12.56 0.60 5.78
C ARG A 13 -12.11 -0.81 6.14
N ILE A 14 -13.00 -1.52 6.83
CA ILE A 14 -12.74 -2.81 7.47
C ILE A 14 -13.75 -3.89 7.04
N LYS A 15 -13.39 -5.16 7.21
CA LYS A 15 -14.28 -6.32 6.93
C LYS A 15 -14.87 -6.27 5.52
N GLY A 16 -16.20 -6.32 5.38
CA GLY A 16 -16.89 -6.28 4.08
C GLY A 16 -16.66 -4.99 3.30
N ASP A 17 -16.31 -3.90 3.99
CA ASP A 17 -16.02 -2.60 3.38
C ASP A 17 -14.53 -2.44 3.03
N SER A 18 -13.68 -3.43 3.35
CA SER A 18 -12.24 -3.36 3.07
C SER A 18 -11.96 -3.33 1.57
N PHE A 19 -10.91 -2.61 1.20
CA PHE A 19 -10.50 -2.46 -0.19
C PHE A 19 -9.34 -3.38 -0.57
N CYS A 20 -9.46 -4.02 -1.73
CA CYS A 20 -8.41 -4.79 -2.39
C CYS A 20 -7.34 -3.86 -2.97
N CYS A 21 -6.11 -4.34 -3.15
CA CYS A 21 -5.07 -3.61 -3.88
C CYS A 21 -5.42 -3.41 -5.36
N GLY A 22 -6.35 -4.19 -5.92
CA GLY A 22 -6.82 -4.08 -7.31
C GLY A 22 -6.01 -4.87 -8.34
N ALA A 23 -5.00 -5.64 -7.96
CA ALA A 23 -4.15 -6.34 -8.91
C ALA A 23 -4.61 -7.77 -9.29
N GLY A 24 -5.30 -8.45 -8.38
CA GLY A 24 -5.70 -9.86 -8.54
C GLY A 24 -6.73 -10.09 -9.66
N GLY A 25 -7.02 -11.36 -9.95
CA GLY A 25 -8.06 -11.74 -10.93
C GLY A 25 -7.80 -11.30 -12.37
N GLY A 26 -6.56 -10.94 -12.72
CA GLY A 26 -6.20 -10.42 -14.04
C GLY A 26 -6.50 -8.93 -14.24
N VAL A 27 -7.00 -8.22 -13.21
CA VAL A 27 -7.39 -6.81 -13.31
C VAL A 27 -6.18 -5.93 -13.65
N LYS A 28 -5.01 -6.17 -13.06
CA LYS A 28 -3.80 -5.41 -13.40
C LYS A 28 -3.43 -5.50 -14.89
N ALA A 29 -3.65 -6.67 -15.51
CA ALA A 29 -3.30 -6.91 -16.90
C ALA A 29 -4.35 -6.33 -17.87
N GLN A 30 -5.64 -6.52 -17.56
CA GLN A 30 -6.73 -6.11 -18.45
C GLN A 30 -7.20 -4.67 -18.23
N PHE A 31 -7.13 -4.17 -17.00
CA PHE A 31 -7.62 -2.87 -16.56
C PHE A 31 -6.58 -2.18 -15.64
N PRO A 32 -5.39 -1.84 -16.16
CA PRO A 32 -4.29 -1.31 -15.34
C PRO A 32 -4.64 -0.01 -14.61
N ASP A 33 -5.46 0.86 -15.21
CA ASP A 33 -5.90 2.11 -14.58
C ASP A 33 -6.79 1.86 -13.36
N MET A 34 -7.67 0.84 -13.42
CA MET A 34 -8.50 0.43 -12.29
C MET A 34 -7.64 -0.15 -11.16
N ALA A 35 -6.65 -0.98 -11.50
CA ALA A 35 -5.71 -1.52 -10.53
C ALA A 35 -4.89 -0.41 -9.85
N MET A 36 -4.47 0.60 -10.63
CA MET A 36 -3.73 1.77 -10.11
C MET A 36 -4.61 2.64 -9.20
N PHE A 37 -5.85 2.89 -9.60
CA PHE A 37 -6.83 3.62 -8.79
C PHE A 37 -7.04 2.94 -7.43
N ALA A 38 -7.35 1.63 -7.42
CA ALA A 38 -7.56 0.89 -6.18
C ALA A 38 -6.32 0.89 -5.28
N SER A 39 -5.13 0.77 -5.87
CA SER A 39 -3.85 0.88 -5.16
C SER A 39 -3.70 2.23 -4.45
N LYS A 40 -3.85 3.34 -5.19
CA LYS A 40 -3.73 4.70 -4.64
C LYS A 40 -4.75 4.97 -3.55
N GLU A 41 -6.00 4.55 -3.74
CA GLU A 41 -7.04 4.71 -2.72
C GLU A 41 -6.68 3.99 -1.43
N ARG A 42 -6.20 2.74 -1.51
CA ARG A 42 -5.84 1.97 -0.32
C ARG A 42 -4.56 2.48 0.36
N LEU A 43 -3.58 2.97 -0.40
CA LEU A 43 -2.39 3.66 0.14
C LEU A 43 -2.77 4.89 0.96
N LYS A 44 -3.69 5.72 0.44
CA LYS A 44 -4.21 6.88 1.14
C LYS A 44 -4.85 6.52 2.48
N GLU A 45 -5.56 5.39 2.55
CA GLU A 45 -6.14 4.95 3.83
C GLU A 45 -5.07 4.54 4.84
N ALA A 46 -4.08 3.76 4.39
CA ALA A 46 -2.99 3.31 5.24
C ALA A 46 -2.24 4.54 5.81
N THR A 47 -1.94 5.51 4.97
CA THR A 47 -1.31 6.77 5.36
C THR A 47 -2.19 7.59 6.32
N ALA A 48 -3.51 7.65 6.11
CA ALA A 48 -4.42 8.37 7.01
C ALA A 48 -4.45 7.80 8.44
N THR A 49 -3.99 6.55 8.65
CA THR A 49 -3.84 6.00 10.00
C THR A 49 -2.60 6.48 10.75
N GLY A 50 -1.68 7.17 10.04
CA GLY A 50 -0.36 7.53 10.56
C GLY A 50 0.64 6.36 10.55
N ALA A 51 0.37 5.29 9.79
CA ALA A 51 1.31 4.17 9.67
C ALA A 51 2.50 4.53 8.76
N ASP A 52 3.70 4.14 9.19
CA ASP A 52 4.92 4.26 8.40
C ASP A 52 5.07 3.09 7.39
N ILE A 53 4.52 1.93 7.74
CA ILE A 53 4.69 0.67 7.03
C ILE A 53 3.32 0.07 6.70
N LEU A 54 3.15 -0.34 5.44
CA LEU A 54 2.07 -1.20 4.99
C LEU A 54 2.60 -2.60 4.69
N MET A 55 2.17 -3.57 5.48
CA MET A 55 2.63 -4.95 5.38
C MET A 55 1.57 -5.84 4.71
N THR A 56 2.00 -6.76 3.85
CA THR A 56 1.12 -7.75 3.23
C THR A 56 1.86 -9.04 2.91
N SER A 57 1.17 -10.17 2.87
CA SER A 57 1.72 -11.47 2.47
C SER A 57 1.40 -11.84 1.01
N CYS A 58 0.90 -10.88 0.22
CA CYS A 58 0.47 -11.09 -1.15
C CYS A 58 1.44 -10.37 -2.11
N PRO A 59 2.20 -11.11 -2.94
CA PRO A 59 3.17 -10.50 -3.87
C PRO A 59 2.54 -9.55 -4.89
N PHE A 60 1.27 -9.80 -5.26
CA PHE A 60 0.52 -8.89 -6.14
C PHE A 60 0.19 -7.56 -5.45
N CYS A 61 -0.13 -7.59 -4.15
CA CYS A 61 -0.32 -6.37 -3.37
C CYS A 61 0.99 -5.59 -3.27
N VAL A 62 2.11 -6.26 -2.94
CA VAL A 62 3.43 -5.62 -2.88
C VAL A 62 3.77 -4.93 -4.20
N THR A 63 3.63 -5.64 -5.31
CA THR A 63 3.89 -5.08 -6.65
C THR A 63 3.01 -3.85 -6.91
N ASN A 64 1.69 -3.96 -6.71
CA ASN A 64 0.77 -2.90 -7.10
C ASN A 64 0.82 -1.67 -6.19
N PHE A 65 1.08 -1.85 -4.89
CA PHE A 65 1.30 -0.74 -3.97
C PHE A 65 2.61 -0.01 -4.26
N ASN A 66 3.69 -0.75 -4.55
CA ASN A 66 4.96 -0.14 -4.97
C ASN A 66 4.81 0.65 -6.28
N ASP A 67 4.06 0.15 -7.25
CA ASP A 67 3.72 0.90 -8.46
C ASP A 67 2.92 2.17 -8.14
N GLY A 68 1.96 2.09 -7.21
CA GLY A 68 1.18 3.24 -6.73
C GLY A 68 2.07 4.32 -6.09
N ILE A 69 2.99 3.92 -5.20
CA ILE A 69 3.96 4.82 -4.57
C ILE A 69 4.88 5.45 -5.62
N LYS A 70 5.40 4.68 -6.58
CA LYS A 70 6.23 5.22 -7.67
C LYS A 70 5.46 6.23 -8.51
N ALA A 71 4.18 5.98 -8.79
CA ALA A 71 3.33 6.91 -9.52
C ALA A 71 3.11 8.21 -8.74
N LEU A 72 2.89 8.14 -7.42
CA LEU A 72 2.77 9.31 -6.55
C LEU A 72 4.08 10.11 -6.50
N LYS A 73 5.23 9.46 -6.31
CA LYS A 73 6.54 10.14 -6.32
C LYS A 73 6.80 10.86 -7.63
N LYS A 74 6.48 10.24 -8.77
CA LYS A 74 6.61 10.87 -10.09
C LYS A 74 5.69 12.09 -10.24
N GLU A 75 4.49 12.03 -9.67
CA GLU A 75 3.53 13.13 -9.66
C GLU A 75 4.00 14.29 -8.77
N GLU A 76 4.57 13.98 -7.61
CA GLU A 76 5.24 14.93 -6.70
C GLU A 76 6.43 15.61 -7.41
N ASP A 77 7.31 14.85 -8.07
CA ASP A 77 8.43 15.40 -8.85
C ASP A 77 7.97 16.31 -10.00
N ALA A 78 6.85 15.97 -10.65
CA ALA A 78 6.33 16.72 -11.79
C ALA A 78 5.59 18.00 -11.38
N THR A 79 4.95 18.02 -10.20
CA THR A 79 4.08 19.12 -9.76
C THR A 79 4.69 19.98 -8.67
N GLY A 80 5.68 19.47 -7.94
CA GLY A 80 6.22 20.09 -6.73
C GLY A 80 5.29 20.02 -5.52
N ASN A 81 4.16 19.31 -5.60
CA ASN A 81 3.21 19.17 -4.50
C ASN A 81 3.61 17.98 -3.60
N ASP A 82 3.59 18.19 -2.29
CA ASP A 82 3.78 17.10 -1.32
C ASP A 82 2.60 16.12 -1.40
N LEU A 83 2.87 14.86 -1.77
CA LEU A 83 1.88 13.79 -1.86
C LEU A 83 2.02 12.76 -0.73
N SER A 84 2.64 13.16 0.38
CA SER A 84 2.86 12.27 1.51
C SER A 84 1.57 11.81 2.16
N GLU A 85 0.51 12.63 2.21
CA GLU A 85 -0.82 12.25 2.70
C GLU A 85 -1.53 11.21 1.81
N GLN A 86 -1.11 11.08 0.56
CA GLN A 86 -1.58 10.10 -0.40
C GLN A 86 -0.76 8.81 -0.36
N GLY A 87 0.32 8.79 0.40
CA GLY A 87 1.17 7.62 0.64
C GLY A 87 2.49 7.62 -0.13
N SER A 88 2.96 8.74 -0.68
CA SER A 88 4.27 8.79 -1.37
C SER A 88 5.46 8.40 -0.48
N LYS A 89 5.31 8.51 0.85
CA LYS A 89 6.33 8.15 1.85
C LYS A 89 6.12 6.77 2.52
N LEU A 90 5.02 6.08 2.23
CA LEU A 90 4.70 4.80 2.86
C LEU A 90 5.69 3.72 2.39
N VAL A 91 6.14 2.85 3.29
CA VAL A 91 6.99 1.71 2.95
C VAL A 91 6.14 0.46 2.87
N VAL A 92 6.22 -0.28 1.76
CA VAL A 92 5.49 -1.54 1.57
C VAL A 92 6.44 -2.70 1.82
N VAL A 93 6.05 -3.61 2.70
CA VAL A 93 6.87 -4.77 3.10
C VAL A 93 6.11 -6.07 2.82
N GLU A 94 6.78 -7.01 2.16
CA GLU A 94 6.33 -8.40 2.05
C GLU A 94 6.57 -9.09 3.40
N LEU A 95 5.53 -9.60 4.05
CA LEU A 95 5.65 -10.26 5.36
C LEU A 95 6.63 -11.44 5.31
N LEU A 96 6.68 -12.19 4.21
CA LEU A 96 7.54 -13.37 4.10
C LEU A 96 9.02 -12.98 4.03
N GLU A 97 9.37 -11.91 3.31
CA GLU A 97 10.76 -11.41 3.26
C GLU A 97 11.26 -11.00 4.64
N LEU A 98 10.41 -10.33 5.43
CA LEU A 98 10.76 -9.93 6.79
C LEU A 98 10.92 -11.12 7.74
N LEU A 99 10.19 -12.21 7.52
CA LEU A 99 10.33 -13.43 8.32
C LEU A 99 11.63 -14.18 7.99
N ASP A 100 12.04 -14.18 6.73
CA ASP A 100 13.29 -14.82 6.29
C ASP A 100 14.53 -14.12 6.87
N GLU A 101 14.50 -12.80 7.09
CA GLU A 101 15.59 -12.05 7.74
C GLU A 101 15.75 -12.36 9.25
N LEU A 102 14.74 -12.98 9.86
CA LEU A 102 14.70 -13.28 11.30
C LEU A 102 15.07 -14.74 11.62
N LEU A 103 15.26 -15.58 10.60
CA LEU A 103 15.61 -17.00 10.71
C LEU A 103 17.07 -17.26 10.35
#